data_AF-A0A8C9FVX2-F1
#
_entry.id   AF-A0A8C9FVX2-F1
#
_cell.length_a   1.000
_cell.length_b   1.000
_cell.length_c   1.000
_cell.angle_alpha   90.00
_cell.angle_beta   90.00
_cell.angle_gamma   90.00
#
_symmetry.space_group_name_H-M   'P 1'
#
loop_
_entity.id
_entity.type
_entity.pdbx_description
1 polymer ?
#
loop_
_entity_poly.entity_id
_entity_poly.type
_entity_poly.pdbx_seq_one_letter_code
_entity_poly.pdbx_strand_id
1 'polypeptide(L)'
;MNDLATVLDAQGHYDEAYSHVKRAAELAKVTQHPEEHMVLNNLAAILMHRNFLQAKQVYKEALRQAEQKGDADSVRHIQKELAELAKRKKGSE
;
A
#
# COMPACT_ATOMS: atom_id res chain seq x y z
N MET A 1 -9.26 -8.01 4.52
CA MET A 1 -9.93 -6.70 4.76
C MET A 1 -9.83 -5.76 3.54
N ASN A 2 -9.61 -6.28 2.33
CA ASN A 2 -9.24 -5.45 1.18
C ASN A 2 -10.46 -4.90 0.41
N ASP A 3 -11.62 -5.54 0.50
CA ASP A 3 -12.68 -5.31 -0.48
C ASP A 3 -13.30 -3.91 -0.40
N LEU A 4 -13.56 -3.38 0.79
CA LEU A 4 -14.22 -2.07 0.93
C LEU A 4 -13.29 -0.90 0.55
N ALA A 5 -12.02 -0.93 0.98
CA ALA A 5 -11.08 0.14 0.67
C ALA A 5 -10.79 0.21 -0.84
N THR A 6 -10.68 -0.94 -1.50
CA THR A 6 -10.51 -1.00 -2.97
C THR A 6 -11.74 -0.50 -3.71
N VAL A 7 -12.96 -0.82 -3.24
CA VAL A 7 -14.18 -0.29 -3.84
C VAL A 7 -14.27 1.23 -3.70
N LEU A 8 -13.96 1.77 -2.52
CA LEU A 8 -13.95 3.21 -2.27
C LEU A 8 -12.89 3.93 -3.13
N ASP A 9 -11.70 3.34 -3.26
CA ASP A 9 -10.63 3.86 -4.12
C ASP A 9 -11.07 3.92 -5.59
N ALA A 10 -11.69 2.84 -6.10
CA ALA A 10 -12.22 2.79 -7.46
C ALA A 10 -13.35 3.79 -7.71
N GLN A 11 -14.09 4.18 -6.66
CA GLN A 11 -15.13 5.22 -6.72
C GLN A 11 -14.59 6.64 -6.53
N GLY A 12 -13.29 6.81 -6.25
CA GLY A 12 -12.66 8.11 -5.99
C GLY A 12 -12.85 8.63 -4.56
N HIS A 13 -13.41 7.83 -3.66
CA HIS A 13 -13.60 8.17 -2.24
C HIS A 13 -12.33 7.93 -1.42
N TYR A 14 -11.23 8.62 -1.78
CA TYR A 14 -9.89 8.35 -1.25
C TYR A 14 -9.73 8.59 0.26
N ASP A 15 -10.44 9.56 0.83
CA ASP A 15 -10.37 9.84 2.28
C ASP A 15 -11.05 8.73 3.10
N GLU A 16 -12.19 8.21 2.63
CA GLU A 16 -12.89 7.08 3.25
C GLU A 16 -12.06 5.80 3.09
N ALA A 17 -11.57 5.54 1.88
CA ALA A 17 -10.66 4.42 1.59
C ALA A 17 -9.44 4.45 2.53
N TYR A 18 -8.84 5.64 2.71
CA TYR A 18 -7.71 5.82 3.61
C TYR A 18 -8.06 5.50 5.06
N SER A 19 -9.18 6.01 5.57
CA SER A 19 -9.61 5.76 6.94
C SER A 19 -9.81 4.26 7.20
N HIS A 20 -10.44 3.56 6.25
CA HIS A 20 -10.63 2.11 6.33
C HIS A 20 -9.33 1.33 6.30
N VAL A 21 -8.46 1.58 5.31
CA VAL A 21 -7.22 0.81 5.15
C VAL A 21 -6.20 1.13 6.24
N LYS A 22 -6.18 2.36 6.76
CA LYS A 22 -5.32 2.74 7.90
C LYS A 22 -5.69 1.96 9.15
N ARG A 23 -6.98 1.87 9.48
CA ARG A 23 -7.45 1.09 10.63
C ARG A 23 -7.15 -0.40 10.47
N ALA A 24 -7.28 -0.92 9.24
CA ALA A 24 -6.89 -2.30 8.95
C ALA A 24 -5.38 -2.53 9.14
N ALA A 25 -4.53 -1.58 8.73
CA ALA A 25 -3.08 -1.65 8.91
C ALA A 25 -2.68 -1.61 10.38
N GLU A 26 -3.29 -0.72 11.17
CA GLU A 26 -3.07 -0.65 12.62
C GLU A 26 -3.46 -1.96 13.32
N LEU A 27 -4.61 -2.53 12.97
CA LEU A 27 -5.05 -3.81 13.51
C LEU A 27 -4.10 -4.94 13.10
N ALA A 28 -3.74 -5.02 11.82
CA ALA A 28 -2.84 -6.04 11.30
C ALA A 28 -1.50 -6.04 12.05
N LYS A 29 -0.96 -4.85 12.34
CA LYS A 29 0.26 -4.68 13.13
C LYS A 29 0.11 -5.16 14.57
N VAL A 30 -1.00 -4.80 15.24
CA VAL A 30 -1.27 -5.22 16.63
C VAL A 30 -1.44 -6.73 16.73
N THR A 31 -2.11 -7.35 15.76
CA THR A 31 -2.33 -8.80 15.75
C THR A 31 -1.18 -9.59 15.12
N GLN A 32 -0.13 -8.92 14.64
CA GLN A 32 0.97 -9.51 13.87
C GLN A 32 0.46 -10.37 12.71
N HIS A 33 -0.53 -9.84 11.97
CA HIS A 33 -1.24 -10.57 10.92
C HIS A 33 -0.24 -11.07 9.87
N PRO A 34 -0.32 -12.34 9.44
CA PRO A 34 0.65 -12.91 8.50
C PRO A 34 0.72 -12.16 7.16
N GLU A 35 -0.37 -11.48 6.79
CA GLU A 35 -0.51 -10.70 5.55
C GLU A 35 -0.51 -9.19 5.78
N GLU A 36 0.12 -8.70 6.86
CA GLU A 36 0.27 -7.26 7.12
C GLU A 36 0.84 -6.51 5.90
N HIS A 37 1.78 -7.12 5.17
CA HIS A 37 2.39 -6.55 3.97
C HIS A 37 1.38 -6.26 2.85
N MET A 38 0.34 -7.08 2.69
CA MET A 38 -0.72 -6.82 1.72
C MET A 38 -1.59 -5.63 2.10
N VAL A 39 -1.88 -5.48 3.41
CA VAL A 39 -2.64 -4.32 3.90
C VAL A 39 -1.84 -3.03 3.74
N LEU A 40 -0.53 -3.07 4.02
CA LEU A 40 0.38 -1.95 3.79
C LEU A 40 0.48 -1.58 2.30
N ASN A 41 0.54 -2.57 1.41
CA ASN A 41 0.51 -2.35 -0.05
C ASN A 41 -0.73 -1.55 -0.47
N ASN A 42 -1.91 -1.92 0.05
CA ASN A 42 -3.15 -1.21 -0.26
C ASN A 42 -3.21 0.19 0.34
N LEU A 43 -2.70 0.37 1.57
CA LEU A 43 -2.55 1.69 2.17
C LEU A 43 -1.65 2.58 1.31
N ALA A 44 -0.55 2.05 0.79
CA ALA A 44 0.36 2.77 -0.07
C ALA A 44 -0.31 3.18 -1.39
N ALA A 45 -1.11 2.29 -2.00
CA ALA A 45 -1.88 2.59 -3.20
C ALA A 45 -2.85 3.76 -2.97
N ILE A 46 -3.62 3.74 -1.89
CA ILE A 46 -4.55 4.84 -1.55
C ILE A 46 -3.80 6.15 -1.24
N LEU A 47 -2.64 6.06 -0.57
CA LEU A 47 -1.78 7.20 -0.30
C LEU A 47 -1.25 7.86 -1.58
N MET A 48 -1.20 7.17 -2.73
CA MET A 48 -0.82 7.78 -4.01
C MET A 48 -1.70 8.96 -4.38
N HIS A 49 -2.97 8.95 -3.96
CA HIS A 49 -3.93 10.01 -4.22
C HIS A 49 -3.78 11.21 -3.27
N ARG A 50 -3.03 11.07 -2.17
CA ARG A 50 -2.95 12.08 -1.09
C ARG A 50 -1.53 12.58 -0.83
N ASN A 51 -0.58 11.67 -0.65
CA ASN A 51 0.81 11.99 -0.33
C ASN A 51 1.76 10.93 -0.90
N PHE A 52 2.35 11.26 -2.04
CA PHE A 52 3.30 10.41 -2.76
C PHE A 52 4.52 10.00 -1.93
N LEU A 53 5.04 10.90 -1.08
CA LEU A 53 6.21 10.60 -0.25
C LEU A 53 5.87 9.55 0.82
N GLN A 54 4.71 9.69 1.46
CA GLN A 54 4.23 8.70 2.41
C GLN A 54 3.91 7.36 1.72
N ALA A 55 3.26 7.38 0.55
CA ALA A 55 3.01 6.17 -0.25
C ALA A 55 4.30 5.37 -0.48
N LYS A 56 5.37 6.06 -0.92
CA LYS A 56 6.68 5.43 -1.15
C LYS A 56 7.29 4.83 0.12
N GLN A 57 7.12 5.47 1.28
CA GLN A 57 7.61 4.93 2.55
C GLN A 57 6.84 3.66 2.93
N VAL A 58 5.51 3.67 2.81
CA VAL A 58 4.67 2.51 3.12
C VAL A 58 4.93 1.35 2.16
N TYR A 59 5.10 1.60 0.86
CA TYR A 59 5.49 0.55 -0.10
C TYR A 59 6.84 -0.11 0.26
N LYS A 60 7.82 0.66 0.74
CA LYS A 60 9.10 0.09 1.17
C LYS A 60 8.95 -0.79 2.41
N GLU A 61 8.09 -0.40 3.34
CA GLU A 61 7.78 -1.22 4.52
C GLU A 61 7.07 -2.51 4.12
N ALA A 62 6.05 -2.41 3.26
CA ALA A 62 5.34 -3.56 2.69
C ALA A 62 6.30 -4.53 1.98
N LEU A 63 7.23 -4.00 1.18
CA LEU A 63 8.24 -4.80 0.48
C LEU A 63 9.12 -5.57 1.47
N ARG A 64 9.66 -4.88 2.49
CA ARG A 64 10.51 -5.51 3.50
C ARG A 64 9.79 -6.62 4.24
N GLN A 65 8.51 -6.43 4.55
CA GLN A 65 7.70 -7.45 5.22
C GLN A 65 7.42 -8.64 4.29
N ALA A 66 7.06 -8.40 3.03
CA ALA A 66 6.85 -9.45 2.05
C ALA A 66 8.11 -10.30 1.82
N GLU A 67 9.29 -9.67 1.75
CA GLU A 67 10.59 -10.36 1.66
C GLU A 67 10.85 -11.23 2.89
N GLN A 68 10.60 -10.73 4.10
CA GLN A 68 10.75 -11.50 5.34
C GLN A 68 9.81 -12.69 5.41
N LYS A 69 8.60 -12.57 4.84
CA LYS A 69 7.61 -13.64 4.78
C LYS A 69 7.85 -14.63 3.63
N GLY A 70 8.72 -14.30 2.68
CA GLY A 70 8.97 -15.11 1.49
C GLY A 70 7.84 -15.05 0.46
N ASP A 71 6.99 -14.03 0.50
CA ASP A 71 5.89 -13.85 -0.45
C ASP A 71 6.41 -13.20 -1.75
N ALA A 72 6.86 -14.05 -2.67
CA ALA A 72 7.45 -13.62 -3.93
C ALA A 72 6.48 -12.84 -4.83
N ASP A 73 5.18 -13.16 -4.78
CA ASP A 73 4.16 -12.50 -5.59
C ASP A 73 3.95 -11.07 -5.10
N SER A 74 3.80 -10.88 -3.79
CA SER A 74 3.71 -9.55 -3.18
C SER A 74 4.97 -8.72 -3.43
N VAL A 75 6.16 -9.33 -3.30
CA VAL A 75 7.44 -8.65 -3.60
C VAL A 75 7.46 -8.12 -5.02
N ARG A 76 7.12 -8.97 -6.00
CA ARG A 76 7.09 -8.59 -7.41
C ARG A 76 6.07 -7.49 -7.68
N HIS A 77 4.88 -7.58 -7.09
CA HIS A 77 3.86 -6.54 -7.23
C HIS A 77 4.37 -5.20 -6.69
N ILE A 78 4.82 -5.17 -5.44
CA ILE A 78 5.24 -3.93 -4.76
C ILE A 78 6.43 -3.27 -5.50
N GLN A 79 7.37 -4.06 -6.00
CA GLN A 79 8.49 -3.55 -6.80
C GLN A 79 8.01 -2.89 -8.10
N LYS A 80 7.01 -3.45 -8.76
CA LYS A 80 6.41 -2.85 -9.96
C LYS A 80 5.78 -1.50 -9.63
N GLU A 81 4.99 -1.41 -8.57
CA GLU A 81 4.37 -0.15 -8.14
C GLU A 81 5.43 0.91 -7.79
N LEU A 82 6.48 0.54 -7.05
CA LEU A 82 7.61 1.42 -6.73
C LEU A 82 8.37 1.92 -7.98
N ALA A 83 8.49 1.09 -9.01
CA ALA A 83 9.10 1.48 -10.28
C ALA A 83 8.21 2.47 -11.04
N GLU A 84 6.90 2.23 -11.10
CA GLU A 84 5.94 3.15 -11.72
C GLU A 84 5.89 4.51 -10.99
N LEU A 85 5.91 4.49 -9.65
CA LEU A 85 6.13 5.67 -8.80
C LEU A 85 7.37 6.47 -9.24
N ALA A 86 8.52 5.80 -9.35
CA ALA A 86 9.78 6.45 -9.72
C ALA A 86 9.73 7.09 -11.12
N LYS A 87 9.02 6.47 -12.07
CA LYS A 87 8.81 7.02 -13.42
C LYS A 87 7.90 8.24 -13.41
N ARG A 88 6.78 8.20 -12.66
CA ARG A 88 5.85 9.35 -12.56
C ARG A 88 6.54 10.60 -12.04
N LYS A 89 7.44 10.48 -11.06
CA LYS A 89 8.23 11.63 -10.56
C LYS A 89 9.12 12.25 -11.64
N LYS A 90 9.80 11.43 -12.44
CA LYS A 90 10.72 11.91 -13.49
C LYS A 90 10.03 12.57 -14.68
N GLY A 91 8.74 12.33 -14.89
CA GLY A 91 7.96 12.98 -15.96
C GLY A 91 7.36 14.33 -15.56
N SER A 92 7.52 14.74 -14.29
CA SER A 92 7.00 15.99 -13.71
C SER A 92 8.10 17.00 -13.35
N GLU A 93 9.36 16.72 -13.71
CA GLU A 93 10.54 17.59 -13.58
C GLU A 93 10.97 18.09 -14.97
#